data_AF-A0A2V9GAY3-F1
#
_entry.id   AF-A0A2V9GAY3-F1
#
_cell.length_a   1.000
_cell.length_b   1.000
_cell.length_c   1.000
_cell.angle_alpha   90.00
_cell.angle_beta   90.00
_cell.angle_gamma   90.00
#
_symmetry.space_group_name_H-M   'P 1'
#
loop_
_entity.id
_entity.type
_entity.pdbx_description
1 polymer ?
#
loop_
_entity_poly.entity_id
_entity_poly.type
_entity_poly.pdbx_seq_one_letter_code
_entity_poly.pdbx_strand_id
1 'polypeptide(L)'
;MKKIMLLRRLAAVLTLYPTTFVHFGVRAPHKPEVAAAACQVEEIKYLGWQAQQVSNPWVKLIFVPQNGGRLMQVIFDGHPYLFVNPRYAGKHLPPSNSEWFNYGGDKLWVLPEGSEDEQHWAGNSDLLDDGLF
;
A
#
# COMPACT_ATOMS: atom_id res chain seq x y z
N MET A 1 72.97 -61.77 -28.70
CA MET A 1 72.60 -61.70 -27.27
C MET A 1 71.09 -61.53 -27.16
N LYS A 2 70.41 -62.48 -26.50
CA LYS A 2 68.96 -62.46 -26.18
C LYS A 2 68.64 -61.29 -25.24
N LYS A 3 67.47 -60.66 -25.39
CA LYS A 3 66.65 -60.04 -24.31
C LYS A 3 65.29 -59.65 -24.93
N ILE A 4 64.30 -60.53 -24.85
CA ILE A 4 63.28 -60.62 -23.77
C ILE A 4 62.35 -59.39 -23.80
N MET A 5 61.21 -59.57 -24.47
CA MET A 5 60.08 -58.66 -24.45
C MET A 5 59.31 -58.86 -23.14
N LEU A 6 59.30 -57.85 -22.28
CA LEU A 6 58.59 -57.87 -21.00
C LEU A 6 57.14 -57.45 -21.21
N LEU A 7 56.25 -58.41 -20.97
CA LEU A 7 54.80 -58.27 -20.90
C LEU A 7 54.42 -57.24 -19.82
N ARG A 8 53.72 -56.16 -20.19
CA ARG A 8 53.08 -55.26 -19.22
C ARG A 8 51.57 -55.46 -19.23
N ARG A 9 51.05 -55.93 -18.09
CA ARG A 9 49.63 -56.12 -17.79
C ARG A 9 48.96 -54.75 -17.71
N LEU A 10 47.91 -54.53 -18.51
CA LEU A 10 47.01 -53.38 -18.40
C LEU A 10 45.88 -53.74 -17.43
N ALA A 11 45.79 -53.04 -16.31
CA ALA A 11 44.65 -53.10 -15.41
C ALA A 11 43.52 -52.21 -15.99
N ALA A 12 42.33 -52.79 -16.17
CA ALA A 12 41.15 -52.05 -16.59
C ALA A 12 40.54 -51.32 -15.39
N VAL A 13 40.51 -50.00 -15.43
CA VAL A 13 39.79 -49.15 -14.46
C VAL A 13 38.39 -48.92 -15.02
N LEU A 14 37.39 -49.56 -14.41
CA LEU A 14 35.98 -49.37 -14.76
C LEU A 14 35.50 -48.05 -14.14
N THR A 15 35.30 -47.02 -14.95
CA THR A 15 34.76 -45.73 -14.51
C THR A 15 33.23 -45.77 -14.58
N LEU A 16 32.58 -45.70 -13.42
CA LEU A 16 31.13 -45.51 -13.29
C LEU A 16 30.81 -44.04 -13.56
N TYR A 17 30.15 -43.76 -14.68
CA TYR A 17 29.61 -42.43 -14.98
C TYR A 17 28.25 -42.27 -14.29
N PRO A 18 28.03 -41.20 -13.50
CA PRO A 18 26.71 -40.90 -12.97
C PRO A 18 25.82 -40.34 -14.10
N THR A 19 24.68 -40.99 -14.33
CA THR A 19 23.63 -40.49 -15.22
C THR A 19 22.91 -39.33 -14.54
N THR A 20 23.10 -38.11 -15.05
CA THR A 20 22.31 -36.95 -14.65
C THR A 20 20.92 -37.03 -15.29
N PHE A 21 19.90 -37.23 -14.47
CA PHE A 21 18.51 -37.08 -14.90
C PHE A 21 18.24 -35.61 -15.21
N VAL A 22 18.02 -35.28 -16.49
CA VAL A 22 17.55 -33.96 -16.91
C VAL A 22 16.03 -33.91 -16.72
N HIS A 23 15.58 -33.22 -15.67
CA HIS A 23 14.16 -32.90 -15.53
C HIS A 23 13.75 -31.85 -16.57
N PHE A 24 13.08 -32.27 -17.63
CA PHE A 24 12.32 -31.36 -18.49
C PHE A 24 11.03 -30.96 -17.76
N GLY A 25 11.10 -29.85 -17.02
CA GLY A 25 9.89 -29.19 -16.52
C GLY A 25 9.14 -28.57 -17.71
N VAL A 26 7.97 -29.12 -18.05
CA VAL A 26 7.01 -28.43 -18.92
C VAL A 26 6.53 -27.19 -18.18
N ARG A 27 7.03 -26.01 -18.57
CA ARG A 27 6.53 -24.73 -18.06
C ARG A 27 5.21 -24.46 -18.76
N ALA A 28 4.11 -24.50 -18.00
CA ALA A 28 2.81 -24.04 -18.49
C ALA A 28 2.96 -22.62 -19.06
N PRO A 29 2.28 -22.28 -20.18
CA PRO A 29 2.32 -20.94 -20.72
C PRO A 29 1.87 -19.95 -19.64
N HIS A 30 2.72 -18.95 -19.38
CA HIS A 30 2.38 -17.89 -18.45
C HIS A 30 1.16 -17.18 -19.04
N LYS A 31 0.00 -17.28 -18.36
CA LYS A 31 -1.14 -16.41 -18.66
C LYS A 31 -0.57 -14.99 -18.62
N PRO A 32 -0.72 -14.17 -19.68
CA PRO A 32 -0.28 -12.79 -19.60
C PRO A 32 -0.96 -12.18 -18.38
N GLU A 33 -0.16 -11.87 -17.38
CA GLU A 33 -0.56 -11.03 -16.28
C GLU A 33 -0.94 -9.72 -16.96
N VAL A 34 -2.25 -9.50 -17.12
CA VAL A 34 -2.75 -8.16 -17.41
C VAL A 34 -2.17 -7.36 -16.27
N ALA A 35 -1.16 -6.54 -16.54
CA ALA A 35 -0.57 -5.67 -15.55
C ALA A 35 -1.75 -4.92 -14.94
N ALA A 36 -2.14 -5.32 -13.72
CA ALA A 36 -3.27 -4.72 -13.04
C ALA A 36 -2.97 -3.23 -13.06
N ALA A 37 -3.84 -2.41 -13.67
CA ALA A 37 -3.58 -0.99 -13.83
C ALA A 37 -3.14 -0.45 -12.47
N ALA A 38 -1.84 -0.17 -12.36
CA ALA A 38 -1.20 -0.20 -11.06
C ALA A 38 -1.75 0.96 -10.24
N CYS A 39 -2.32 0.65 -9.08
CA CYS A 39 -2.72 1.65 -8.11
C CYS A 39 -1.50 2.53 -7.80
N GLN A 40 -1.66 3.84 -7.91
CA GLN A 40 -0.60 4.83 -7.64
C GLN A 40 -0.91 5.58 -6.36
N VAL A 41 0.16 5.95 -5.66
CA VAL A 41 0.11 6.85 -4.50
C VAL A 41 1.03 8.01 -4.78
N GLU A 42 0.51 9.24 -4.68
CA GLU A 42 1.24 10.47 -4.97
C GLU A 42 0.99 11.51 -3.87
N GLU A 43 2.04 12.19 -3.43
CA GLU A 43 1.88 13.40 -2.62
C GLU A 43 1.38 14.55 -3.51
N ILE A 44 0.34 15.24 -3.04
CA ILE A 44 -0.27 16.37 -3.74
C ILE A 44 -0.58 17.51 -2.77
N LYS A 45 -0.90 18.68 -3.34
CA LYS A 45 -1.54 19.76 -2.60
C LYS A 45 -3.02 19.82 -2.96
N TYR A 46 -3.90 19.52 -2.01
CA TYR A 46 -5.35 19.54 -2.22
C TYR A 46 -5.99 20.71 -1.45
N LEU A 47 -6.50 21.69 -2.19
CA LEU A 47 -7.17 22.88 -1.63
C LEU A 47 -6.35 23.61 -0.55
N GLY A 48 -5.02 23.53 -0.61
CA GLY A 48 -4.11 24.15 0.34
C GLY A 48 -3.49 23.18 1.37
N TRP A 49 -4.09 22.00 1.58
CA TRP A 49 -3.54 20.96 2.46
C TRP A 49 -2.48 20.12 1.75
N GLN A 50 -1.49 19.65 2.50
CA GLN A 50 -0.66 18.52 2.07
C GLN A 50 -1.49 17.24 2.15
N ALA A 51 -1.51 16.46 1.07
CA ALA A 51 -2.41 15.32 0.93
C ALA A 51 -1.75 14.17 0.18
N GLN A 52 -2.30 12.98 0.36
CA GLN A 52 -1.92 11.77 -0.37
C GLN A 52 -3.06 11.38 -1.30
N GLN A 53 -2.78 11.35 -2.61
CA GLN A 53 -3.71 10.85 -3.61
C GLN A 53 -3.45 9.38 -3.85
N VAL A 54 -4.45 8.52 -3.63
CA VAL A 54 -4.44 7.12 -4.07
C VAL A 54 -5.34 6.99 -5.28
N SER A 55 -4.84 6.45 -6.39
CA SER A 55 -5.62 6.42 -7.63
C SER A 55 -5.41 5.17 -8.47
N ASN A 56 -6.45 4.85 -9.24
CA ASN A 56 -6.41 3.91 -10.35
C ASN A 56 -7.12 4.56 -11.56
N PRO A 57 -7.35 3.84 -12.69
CA PRO A 57 -8.02 4.44 -13.85
C PRO A 57 -9.45 4.96 -13.64
N TRP A 58 -10.11 4.59 -12.53
CA TRP A 58 -11.53 4.84 -12.29
C TRP A 58 -11.77 5.81 -11.14
N VAL A 59 -10.97 5.71 -10.08
CA VAL A 59 -11.18 6.45 -8.83
C VAL A 59 -9.89 7.12 -8.37
N LYS A 60 -10.05 8.31 -7.78
CA LYS A 60 -9.02 8.98 -6.98
C LYS A 60 -9.57 9.20 -5.58
N LEU A 61 -8.76 8.87 -4.58
CA LEU A 61 -9.01 9.11 -3.17
C LEU A 61 -8.01 10.15 -2.70
N ILE A 62 -8.47 11.13 -1.93
CA ILE A 62 -7.61 12.18 -1.39
C ILE A 62 -7.62 12.08 0.13
N PHE A 63 -6.50 11.71 0.71
CA PHE A 63 -6.30 11.65 2.15
C PHE A 63 -5.57 12.91 2.63
N VAL A 64 -5.97 13.47 3.77
CA VAL A 64 -5.30 14.60 4.42
C VAL A 64 -4.75 14.12 5.77
N PRO A 65 -3.48 13.66 5.81
CA PRO A 65 -2.84 13.12 7.01
C PRO A 65 -2.98 14.01 8.25
N GLN A 66 -2.67 15.31 8.13
CA GLN A 66 -2.75 16.29 9.22
C GLN A 66 -4.17 16.52 9.80
N ASN A 67 -5.23 16.07 9.13
CA ASN A 67 -6.61 16.17 9.61
C ASN A 67 -7.12 14.79 10.08
N GLY A 68 -6.32 14.07 10.88
CA GLY A 68 -6.70 12.75 11.39
C GLY A 68 -6.65 11.63 10.35
N GLY A 69 -5.88 11.79 9.27
CA GLY A 69 -5.85 10.82 8.17
C GLY A 69 -7.12 10.80 7.31
N ARG A 70 -7.95 11.83 7.42
CA ARG A 70 -9.26 11.94 6.78
C ARG A 70 -9.23 11.74 5.27
N LEU A 71 -10.11 10.87 4.77
CA LEU A 71 -10.50 10.80 3.37
C LEU A 71 -11.34 12.03 3.01
N MET A 72 -10.66 13.04 2.47
CA MET A 72 -11.28 14.31 2.10
C MET A 72 -12.14 14.21 0.83
N GLN A 73 -11.78 13.33 -0.10
CA GLN A 73 -12.53 13.14 -1.35
C GLN A 73 -12.50 11.71 -1.88
N VAL A 74 -13.63 11.33 -2.46
CA VAL A 74 -13.73 10.26 -3.46
C VAL A 74 -14.08 10.94 -4.78
N ILE A 75 -13.23 10.77 -5.78
CA ILE A 75 -13.41 11.34 -7.11
C ILE A 75 -13.55 10.21 -8.10
N PHE A 76 -14.68 10.14 -8.79
CA PHE A 76 -14.95 9.17 -9.84
C PHE A 76 -15.31 9.92 -11.12
N ASP A 77 -14.65 9.58 -12.23
CA ASP A 77 -14.79 10.26 -13.52
C ASP A 77 -14.69 11.80 -13.42
N GLY A 78 -13.74 12.28 -12.62
CA GLY A 78 -13.53 13.71 -12.36
C GLY A 78 -14.57 14.39 -11.47
N HIS A 79 -15.62 13.68 -11.03
CA HIS A 79 -16.64 14.21 -10.12
C HIS A 79 -16.28 13.97 -8.64
N PRO A 80 -16.16 15.02 -7.81
CA PRO A 80 -15.96 14.90 -6.36
C PRO A 80 -17.28 14.60 -5.63
N TYR A 81 -17.31 13.57 -4.78
CA TYR A 81 -18.55 13.11 -4.11
C TYR A 81 -18.69 13.52 -2.64
N LEU A 82 -17.61 13.90 -1.96
CA LEU A 82 -17.70 14.27 -0.55
C LEU A 82 -17.83 15.79 -0.39
N PHE A 83 -18.49 16.23 0.68
CA PHE A 83 -18.52 17.65 1.02
C PHE A 83 -17.12 18.09 1.48
N VAL A 84 -16.68 19.28 1.06
CA VAL A 84 -15.52 19.98 1.64
C VAL A 84 -16.00 21.31 2.16
N ASN A 85 -15.72 21.62 3.41
CA ASN A 85 -16.13 22.88 4.01
C ASN A 85 -15.23 24.03 3.52
N PRO A 86 -15.74 25.00 2.73
CA PRO A 86 -14.92 26.09 2.19
C PRO A 86 -14.31 26.97 3.29
N ARG A 87 -14.93 27.04 4.47
CA ARG A 87 -14.42 27.81 5.61
C ARG A 87 -13.09 27.25 6.14
N TYR A 88 -12.92 25.93 6.06
CA TYR A 88 -11.77 25.23 6.63
C TYR A 88 -10.82 24.64 5.59
N ALA A 89 -11.17 24.72 4.29
CA ALA A 89 -10.30 24.27 3.20
C ALA A 89 -8.88 24.84 3.32
N GLY A 90 -7.89 23.94 3.30
CA GLY A 90 -6.47 24.29 3.39
C GLY A 90 -5.97 24.71 4.77
N LYS A 91 -6.84 24.70 5.80
CA LYS A 91 -6.48 25.08 7.18
C LYS A 91 -6.31 23.85 8.04
N HIS A 92 -5.28 23.85 8.88
CA HIS A 92 -5.15 22.95 10.01
C HIS A 92 -5.45 23.76 11.27
N LEU A 93 -6.40 23.28 12.06
CA LEU A 93 -6.76 23.86 13.35
C LEU A 93 -6.52 22.78 14.41
N PRO A 94 -5.76 23.08 15.48
CA PRO A 94 -5.55 22.13 16.55
C PRO A 94 -6.89 21.79 17.23
N PRO A 95 -7.03 20.58 17.81
CA PRO A 95 -8.24 20.18 18.53
C PRO A 95 -8.71 21.24 19.55
N SER A 96 -10.03 21.36 19.70
CA SER A 96 -10.66 22.35 20.56
C SER A 96 -11.72 21.68 21.41
N ASN A 97 -11.61 21.85 22.73
CA ASN A 97 -12.61 21.35 23.66
C ASN A 97 -13.97 22.07 23.55
N SER A 98 -14.10 23.10 22.71
CA SER A 98 -15.29 23.96 22.62
C SER A 98 -15.91 24.04 21.23
N GLU A 99 -15.21 23.60 20.20
CA GLU A 99 -15.68 23.69 18.82
C GLU A 99 -15.31 22.41 18.08
N TRP A 100 -16.21 21.98 17.19
CA TRP A 100 -15.90 20.97 16.21
C TRP A 100 -15.63 21.60 14.85
N PHE A 101 -14.45 21.33 14.29
CA PHE A 101 -14.06 21.80 12.97
C PHE A 101 -14.52 20.80 11.91
N ASN A 102 -15.72 21.03 11.36
CA ASN A 102 -16.22 20.20 10.26
C ASN A 102 -15.47 20.51 8.96
N TYR A 103 -14.37 19.83 8.70
CA TYR A 103 -13.60 19.96 7.45
C TYR A 103 -14.33 19.42 6.21
N GLY A 104 -15.32 18.55 6.39
CA GLY A 104 -15.89 17.71 5.33
C GLY A 104 -15.25 16.32 5.28
N GLY A 105 -15.29 15.66 4.13
CA GLY A 105 -14.74 14.32 3.95
C GLY A 105 -15.49 13.23 4.74
N ASP A 106 -14.79 12.15 5.06
CA ASP A 106 -15.26 11.14 6.01
C ASP A 106 -15.10 11.61 7.47
N LYS A 107 -15.86 11.02 8.38
CA LYS A 107 -15.80 11.33 9.81
C LYS A 107 -15.81 10.03 10.60
N LEU A 108 -14.87 9.87 11.52
CA LEU A 108 -14.97 8.85 12.55
C LEU A 108 -15.97 9.35 13.61
N TRP A 109 -16.99 8.54 13.88
CA TRP A 109 -18.03 8.86 14.86
C TRP A 109 -18.19 7.68 15.81
N VAL A 110 -17.45 7.72 16.92
CA VAL A 110 -17.48 6.66 17.93
C VAL A 110 -18.72 6.86 18.81
N LEU A 111 -19.37 5.76 19.18
CA LEU A 111 -20.53 5.77 20.07
C LEU A 111 -20.17 5.06 21.40
N PRO A 112 -20.81 5.45 22.52
CA PRO A 112 -21.81 6.51 22.65
C PRO A 112 -21.21 7.92 22.54
N GLU A 113 -21.91 8.87 21.92
CA GLU A 113 -21.53 10.29 21.99
C GLU A 113 -22.00 10.87 23.34
N GLY A 114 -21.19 11.71 23.95
CA GLY A 114 -21.56 12.37 25.20
C GLY A 114 -20.36 13.00 25.90
N SER A 115 -20.60 13.47 27.11
CA SER A 115 -19.58 14.05 27.98
C SER A 115 -19.76 13.63 29.43
N GLU A 116 -20.52 12.56 29.67
CA GLU A 116 -20.81 12.07 31.02
C GLU A 116 -19.58 11.39 31.66
N ASP A 117 -18.83 10.61 30.89
CA ASP A 117 -17.66 9.86 31.36
C ASP A 117 -16.66 9.57 30.22
N GLU A 118 -15.56 8.90 30.53
CA GLU A 118 -14.48 8.54 29.59
C GLU A 118 -14.90 7.52 28.51
N GLN A 119 -16.06 6.89 28.63
CA GLN A 119 -16.60 5.97 27.61
C GLN A 119 -17.42 6.70 26.56
N HIS A 120 -17.74 7.97 26.78
CA HIS A 120 -18.47 8.79 25.82
C HIS A 120 -17.50 9.56 24.92
N TRP A 121 -17.80 9.54 23.63
CA TRP A 121 -17.09 10.30 22.62
C TRP A 121 -17.52 11.76 22.67
N ALA A 122 -16.55 12.66 22.82
CA ALA A 122 -16.82 14.08 22.86
C ALA A 122 -17.26 14.60 21.47
N GLY A 123 -18.33 15.40 21.43
CA GLY A 123 -18.85 15.97 20.18
C GLY A 123 -18.00 17.12 19.59
N ASN A 124 -17.01 17.61 20.33
CA ASN A 124 -16.06 18.64 19.92
C ASN A 124 -14.88 18.02 19.13
N SER A 125 -13.98 18.86 18.59
CA SER A 125 -12.79 18.33 17.92
C SER A 125 -11.77 17.80 18.92
N ASP A 126 -11.21 16.62 18.62
CA ASP A 126 -10.32 15.90 19.50
C ASP A 126 -9.08 15.35 18.77
N LEU A 127 -8.31 14.47 19.41
CA LEU A 127 -7.09 13.90 18.82
C LEU A 127 -7.33 13.05 17.57
N LEU A 128 -8.52 12.49 17.34
CA LEU A 128 -8.81 11.75 16.10
C LEU A 128 -9.05 12.69 14.91
N ASP A 129 -9.38 13.95 15.16
CA ASP A 129 -9.46 14.98 14.12
C ASP A 129 -8.08 15.59 13.77
N ASP A 130 -7.03 15.20 14.49
CA ASP A 130 -5.66 15.72 14.35
C ASP A 130 -4.68 14.67 13.79
N GLY A 131 -3.65 15.14 13.10
CA GLY A 131 -2.59 14.30 12.56
C GLY A 131 -1.23 14.96 12.73
N LEU A 132 -0.27 14.24 13.31
CA LEU A 132 1.09 14.74 13.55
C LEU A 132 1.94 14.95 12.27
N PHE A 133 1.40 14.63 11.08
CA PHE A 133 2.15 14.56 9.83
C PHE A 133 1.25 14.95 8.66
#